data_AF-A0A5R9KKX0-F1
#
_entry.id   AF-A0A5R9KKX0-F1
#
_cell.length_a   1.000
_cell.length_b   1.000
_cell.length_c   1.000
_cell.angle_alpha   90.00
_cell.angle_beta   90.00
_cell.angle_gamma   90.00
#
_symmetry.space_group_name_H-M   'P 1'
#
loop_
_entity.id
_entity.type
_entity.pdbx_description
1 polymer ?
#
loop_
_entity_poly.entity_id
_entity_poly.type
_entity_poly.pdbx_seq_one_letter_code
_entity_poly.pdbx_strand_id
1 'polypeptide(L)' 'MPNIENQDPSGKVQSGATLAVTGAESEDEVLLAVENYLRVNKKEELEFALPVKGEDGTYLVKLQ' A
#
# COMPACT_ATOMS: atom_id res chain seq x y z
N MET A 1 -11.21 8.39 -4.53
CA MET A 1 -9.88 7.95 -4.97
C MET A 1 -9.14 7.46 -3.74
N PRO A 2 -8.56 6.25 -3.78
CA PRO A 2 -7.81 5.70 -2.66
C PRO A 2 -6.65 6.63 -2.28
N ASN A 3 -6.42 6.79 -0.98
CA ASN A 3 -5.26 7.50 -0.44
C ASN A 3 -4.29 6.50 0.18
N ILE A 4 -2.99 6.70 -0.03
CA ILE A 4 -1.93 5.82 0.50
C ILE A 4 -1.03 6.60 1.45
N GLU A 5 -0.85 6.05 2.65
CA GLU A 5 0.10 6.54 3.65
C GLU A 5 1.18 5.47 3.89
N ASN A 6 2.45 5.88 3.79
CA ASN A 6 3.58 5.01 4.16
C ASN A 6 3.82 5.10 5.67
N GLN A 7 3.61 4.00 6.38
CA GLN A 7 3.82 3.92 7.83
C GLN A 7 5.27 3.61 8.21
N ASP A 8 6.19 3.47 7.26
CA ASP A 8 7.61 3.31 7.54
C ASP A 8 8.19 4.60 8.20
N PRO A 9 8.81 4.51 9.39
CA PRO A 9 9.33 5.68 10.11
C PRO A 9 10.44 6.43 9.36
N SER A 10 11.14 5.78 8.43
CA SER A 10 12.16 6.41 7.61
C SER A 10 11.57 7.21 6.43
N GLY A 11 10.27 7.07 6.19
CA GLY A 11 9.56 7.64 5.04
C GLY A 11 9.94 7.01 3.70
N LYS A 12 10.82 6.01 3.69
CA LYS A 12 11.27 5.34 2.48
C LYS A 12 10.28 4.26 2.05
N VAL A 13 10.11 4.13 0.74
CA VAL A 13 9.39 3.01 0.13
C VAL A 13 10.42 1.89 -0.08
N GLN A 14 10.39 0.89 0.79
CA GLN A 14 11.36 -0.20 0.85
C GLN A 14 10.71 -1.49 1.38
N SER A 15 11.39 -2.62 1.20
CA SER A 15 11.01 -3.90 1.79
C SER A 15 10.80 -3.78 3.30
N GLY A 16 9.73 -4.38 3.80
CA GLY A 16 9.32 -4.33 5.20
C GLY A 16 8.42 -3.15 5.58
N ALA A 17 8.28 -2.14 4.72
CA ALA A 17 7.35 -1.04 4.93
C ALA A 17 5.89 -1.51 4.86
N THR A 18 5.02 -0.84 5.62
CA THR A 18 3.56 -1.04 5.57
C THR A 18 2.90 0.19 4.97
N LEU A 19 2.06 -0.02 3.97
CA LEU A 19 1.21 1.00 3.36
C LEU A 19 -0.20 0.87 3.93
N ALA A 20 -0.74 1.98 4.42
CA ALA A 20 -2.14 2.11 4.79
C ALA A 20 -2.92 2.72 3.62
N VAL A 21 -3.94 2.02 3.16
CA VAL A 21 -4.78 2.42 2.02
C VAL A 21 -6.20 2.69 2.52
N THR A 22 -6.66 3.92 2.35
CA THR A 22 -8.00 4.37 2.76
C THR A 22 -8.82 4.81 1.57
N GLY A 23 -10.15 4.75 1.67
CA GLY A 23 -11.05 5.18 0.60
C GLY A 23 -11.08 4.27 -0.65
N ALA A 24 -10.60 3.03 -0.51
CA ALA A 24 -10.78 1.97 -1.50
C ALA A 24 -12.05 1.15 -1.16
N GLU A 25 -12.84 0.84 -2.17
CA GLU A 25 -14.11 0.10 -2.02
C GLU A 25 -13.93 -1.41 -2.12
N SER A 26 -12.80 -1.87 -2.68
CA SER A 26 -12.49 -3.29 -2.89
C SER A 26 -10.99 -3.59 -2.77
N GLU A 27 -10.65 -4.86 -2.63
CA GLU A 27 -9.24 -5.31 -2.63
C GLU A 27 -8.55 -5.04 -3.98
N ASP A 28 -9.27 -5.20 -5.11
CA ASP A 28 -8.73 -4.91 -6.44
C ASP A 28 -8.33 -3.44 -6.59
N GLU A 29 -9.12 -2.51 -6.04
CA GLU A 29 -8.75 -1.09 -6.01
C GLU A 29 -7.51 -0.83 -5.16
N VAL A 30 -7.34 -1.56 -4.05
CA VAL A 30 -6.15 -1.44 -3.19
C VAL A 30 -4.91 -1.92 -3.95
N LEU A 31 -4.99 -3.08 -4.61
CA LEU A 31 -3.90 -3.63 -5.42
C LEU A 31 -3.47 -2.63 -6.49
N LEU A 32 -4.41 -2.10 -7.27
CA LEU A 32 -4.13 -1.12 -8.30
C LEU A 32 -3.55 0.19 -7.74
N ALA A 33 -4.04 0.64 -6.58
CA ALA A 33 -3.51 1.84 -5.92
C ALA A 33 -2.05 1.65 -5.47
N VAL A 34 -1.73 0.49 -4.87
CA VAL A 34 -0.37 0.17 -4.42
C VAL A 34 0.59 0.03 -5.61
N GLU A 35 0.20 -0.65 -6.69
CA GLU A 35 1.00 -0.75 -7.91
C GLU A 35 1.36 0.63 -8.49
N ASN A 36 0.36 1.52 -8.59
CA ASN A 36 0.57 2.88 -9.07
C ASN A 36 1.47 3.69 -8.13
N TYR A 37 1.31 3.53 -6.82
CA TYR A 37 2.17 4.18 -5.83
C TYR A 37 3.63 3.74 -5.94
N LEU A 38 3.89 2.44 -6.09
CA LEU A 38 5.25 1.91 -6.30
C LEU A 38 5.85 2.42 -7.61
N ARG A 39 5.07 2.48 -8.70
CA ARG A 39 5.50 3.06 -9.98
C ARG A 39 5.94 4.51 -9.85
N VAL A 40 5.13 5.36 -9.21
CA VAL A 40 5.47 6.78 -9.01
C VAL A 40 6.75 6.94 -8.19
N ASN A 41 6.98 6.05 -7.23
CA ASN A 41 8.17 6.05 -6.38
C ASN A 41 9.37 5.32 -7.00
N LYS A 42 9.26 4.80 -8.24
CA LYS A 42 10.30 3.99 -8.92
C LYS A 42 10.73 2.78 -8.09
N LYS A 43 9.74 2.06 -7.56
CA LYS A 43 9.86 0.88 -6.69
C LYS A 43 9.04 -0.30 -7.19
N GLU A 44 8.90 -0.40 -8.51
CA GLU A 44 8.16 -1.48 -9.19
C GLU A 44 8.81 -2.85 -8.97
N GLU A 45 10.07 -2.89 -8.55
CA GLU A 45 10.77 -4.12 -8.18
C GLU A 45 10.33 -4.72 -6.83
N LEU A 46 9.64 -3.95 -5.97
CA LEU A 46 9.19 -4.43 -4.67
C LEU A 46 7.94 -5.30 -4.83
N GLU A 47 7.94 -6.45 -4.18
CA GLU A 47 6.75 -7.27 -4.06
C GLU A 47 5.90 -6.77 -2.89
N PHE A 48 4.64 -7.20 -2.81
CA PHE A 48 3.78 -6.86 -1.68
C PHE A 48 2.77 -7.96 -1.39
N ALA A 49 2.43 -8.08 -0.11
CA ALA A 49 1.45 -9.05 0.35
C ALA A 49 0.02 -8.62 -0.02
N LEU A 50 -0.92 -9.57 0.04
CA LEU A 50 -2.33 -9.28 -0.15
C LEU A 50 -2.84 -8.27 0.90
N PRO A 51 -3.77 -7.37 0.52
CA PRO A 51 -4.37 -6.42 1.44
C PRO A 51 -5.08 -7.11 2.60
N VAL A 52 -4.90 -6.57 3.80
CA VAL A 52 -5.65 -7.00 4.99
C VAL A 52 -6.55 -5.85 5.42
N LYS A 53 -7.87 -6.08 5.43
CA LYS A 53 -8.86 -5.07 5.85
C LYS A 53 -8.92 -4.96 7.38
N GLY A 54 -8.67 -3.76 7.90
CA GLY A 54 -8.87 -3.40 9.30
C GLY A 54 -10.35 -3.14 9.64
N GLU A 55 -10.65 -3.10 10.94
CA GLU A 55 -12.01 -2.86 11.45
C GLU A 55 -12.54 -1.45 11.12
N ASP A 56 -11.64 -0.50 10.90
CA ASP A 56 -11.93 0.89 10.50
C ASP A 56 -12.12 1.06 8.98
N GLY A 57 -12.00 -0.03 8.21
CA GLY A 57 -12.08 -0.01 6.75
C GLY A 57 -10.77 0.37 6.06
N THR A 58 -9.69 0.61 6.80
CA THR A 58 -8.34 0.82 6.25
C THR A 58 -7.76 -0.52 5.81
N TYR A 59 -7.19 -0.58 4.62
CA TYR A 59 -6.42 -1.74 4.18
C TYR A 59 -4.95 -1.56 4.49
N LEU A 60 -4.31 -2.61 5.01
CA LEU A 60 -2.87 -2.66 5.25
C LEU A 60 -2.19 -3.58 4.25
N VAL A 61 -1.11 -3.09 3.64
CA VAL A 61 -0.32 -3.82 2.64
C VAL A 61 1.15 -3.76 3.02
N LYS A 62 1.81 -4.92 3.12
CA LYS A 62 3.23 -5.02 3.50
C LYS A 62 4.10 -5.24 2.26
N LEU A 63 5.13 -4.41 2.09
CA LEU A 63 6.12 -4.54 1.01
C LEU A 63 7.18 -5.60 1.36
N GLN A 64 7.69 -6.29 0.35
CA GLN A 64 8.70 -7.36 0.45
C GLN A 64 9.89 -7.10 -0.47
#